data_AF-A0A961PFD1-F1
#
_entry.id   AF-A0A961PFD1-F1
#
_cell.length_a   1.000
_cell.length_b   1.000
_cell.length_c   1.000
_cell.angle_alpha   90.00
_cell.angle_beta   90.00
_cell.angle_gamma   90.00
#
_symmetry.space_group_name_H-M   'P 1'
#
loop_
_entity.id
_entity.type
_entity.pdbx_description
1 polymer ?
#
loop_
_entity_poly.entity_id
_entity_poly.type
_entity_poly.pdbx_seq_one_letter_code
_entity_poly.pdbx_strand_id
1 'polypeptide(L)'
;MTKESQLDAAAKALTPSFAGAERMMEMTQVAMARAIESPQRLIEANLEAGAEIFAFMSRRMQAQADFWQKLAKCHAAEDAICVQREFATGLTKDYTAEATLIAEKTAGLAQENFRKLTEQMEDVRAEAFAATPVKVAQVA
;
A
#
# COMPACT_ATOMS: atom_id res chain seq x y z
N MET A 1 41.03 -6.85 47.54
CA MET A 1 40.35 -6.86 46.23
C MET A 1 41.39 -7.16 45.15
N THR A 2 41.33 -8.34 44.54
CA THR A 2 42.24 -8.80 43.49
C THR A 2 41.75 -8.35 42.10
N LYS A 3 42.69 -8.16 41.15
CA LYS A 3 42.40 -7.72 39.76
C LYS A 3 41.32 -8.55 39.07
N GLU A 4 41.22 -9.84 39.37
CA GLU A 4 40.18 -10.74 38.84
C GLU A 4 38.76 -10.31 39.23
N SER A 5 38.56 -9.80 40.45
CA SER A 5 37.24 -9.34 40.91
C SER A 5 36.77 -8.07 40.21
N GLN A 6 37.69 -7.24 39.68
CA GLN A 6 37.34 -6.03 38.94
C GLN A 6 37.03 -6.32 37.47
N LEU A 7 37.72 -7.29 36.87
CA LEU A 7 37.44 -7.76 35.52
C LEU A 7 36.07 -8.44 35.42
N ASP A 8 35.71 -9.24 36.41
CA ASP A 8 34.42 -9.94 36.46
C ASP A 8 33.25 -8.96 36.71
N ALA A 9 33.48 -7.93 37.53
CA ALA A 9 32.53 -6.84 37.74
C ALA A 9 32.34 -5.97 36.48
N ALA A 10 33.42 -5.67 35.76
CA ALA A 10 33.36 -4.94 34.50
C ALA A 10 32.65 -5.74 33.41
N ALA A 11 32.92 -7.05 33.30
CA ALA A 11 32.24 -7.94 32.36
C ALA A 11 30.73 -8.06 32.64
N LYS A 12 30.33 -8.15 33.92
CA LYS A 12 28.92 -8.11 34.34
C LYS A 12 28.22 -6.76 34.11
N ALA A 13 28.96 -5.67 34.15
CA ALA A 13 28.42 -4.33 33.88
C ALA A 13 28.28 -4.07 32.37
N LEU A 14 29.14 -4.68 31.55
CA LEU A 14 29.13 -4.56 30.08
C LEU A 14 28.08 -5.44 29.42
N THR A 15 27.80 -6.64 29.93
CA THR A 15 26.82 -7.58 29.34
C THR A 15 25.41 -6.99 29.12
N PRO A 16 24.82 -6.26 30.09
CA PRO A 16 23.55 -5.56 29.90
C PRO A 16 23.62 -4.47 28.81
N SER A 17 24.79 -3.83 28.65
CA SER A 17 25.02 -2.79 27.64
C SER A 17 25.09 -3.37 26.23
N PHE A 18 25.69 -4.55 26.06
CA PHE A 18 25.73 -5.25 24.77
C PHE A 18 24.35 -5.79 24.38
N ALA A 19 23.61 -6.40 25.32
CA ALA A 19 22.24 -6.85 25.08
C ALA A 19 21.28 -5.69 24.76
N GLY A 20 21.48 -4.52 25.37
CA GLY A 20 20.74 -3.30 25.04
C GLY A 20 21.08 -2.75 23.65
N ALA A 21 22.36 -2.81 23.25
CA ALA A 21 22.81 -2.39 21.94
C ALA A 21 22.31 -3.32 20.81
N GLU A 22 22.32 -4.64 21.02
CA GLU A 22 21.74 -5.60 20.09
C GLU A 22 20.24 -5.37 19.88
N ARG A 23 19.47 -5.17 20.97
CA ARG A 23 18.04 -4.83 20.84
C ARG A 23 17.79 -3.52 20.12
N MET A 24 18.60 -2.49 20.36
CA MET A 24 18.50 -1.24 19.60
C MET A 24 18.79 -1.47 18.12
N MET A 25 19.75 -2.32 17.78
CA MET A 25 20.07 -2.66 16.40
C MET A 25 18.94 -3.45 15.72
N GLU A 26 18.35 -4.43 16.41
CA GLU A 26 17.17 -5.18 15.95
C GLU A 26 15.97 -4.25 15.73
N MET A 27 15.65 -3.38 16.70
CA MET A 27 14.59 -2.36 16.54
C MET A 27 14.85 -1.45 15.33
N THR A 28 16.10 -1.04 15.11
CA THR A 28 16.47 -0.17 14.00
C THR A 28 16.30 -0.90 12.65
N GLN A 29 16.67 -2.18 12.59
CA GLN A 29 16.46 -3.01 11.39
C GLN A 29 14.97 -3.23 11.10
N VAL A 30 14.17 -3.52 12.13
CA VAL A 30 12.71 -3.68 11.99
C VAL A 30 12.06 -2.37 11.54
N ALA A 31 12.44 -1.23 12.15
CA ALA A 31 11.94 0.09 11.74
C ALA A 31 12.32 0.42 10.29
N MET A 32 13.54 0.07 9.86
CA MET A 32 14.01 0.28 8.49
C MET A 32 13.29 -0.61 7.48
N ALA A 33 13.05 -1.90 7.80
CA ALA A 33 12.28 -2.81 6.97
C ALA A 33 10.82 -2.33 6.80
N ARG A 34 10.18 -1.88 7.88
CA ARG A 34 8.83 -1.30 7.86
C ARG A 34 8.79 0.02 7.05
N ALA A 35 9.85 0.83 7.11
CA ALA A 35 9.97 2.05 6.32
C ALA A 35 10.13 1.79 4.81
N ILE A 36 10.66 0.63 4.40
CA ILE A 36 10.80 0.22 2.98
C ILE A 36 9.51 -0.41 2.44
N GLU A 37 8.76 -1.13 3.28
CA GLU A 37 7.46 -1.71 2.90
C GLU A 37 6.41 -0.66 2.54
N SER A 38 6.40 0.48 3.23
CA SER A 38 5.40 1.54 2.98
C SER A 38 5.48 2.12 1.55
N PRO A 39 6.66 2.51 1.02
CA PRO A 39 6.81 2.91 -0.38
C PRO A 39 6.46 1.81 -1.40
N GLN A 40 6.84 0.56 -1.14
CA GLN A 40 6.53 -0.56 -2.05
C GLN A 40 5.02 -0.75 -2.22
N ARG A 41 4.24 -0.72 -1.13
CA ARG A 41 2.78 -0.84 -1.20
C ARG A 41 2.12 0.31 -1.96
N LEU A 42 2.65 1.53 -1.81
CA LEU A 42 2.16 2.68 -2.59
C LEU A 42 2.45 2.52 -4.08
N ILE A 43 3.62 1.98 -4.44
CA ILE A 43 3.95 1.69 -5.84
C ILE A 43 3.02 0.62 -6.40
N GLU A 44 2.79 -0.48 -5.68
CA GLU A 44 1.88 -1.55 -6.09
C GLU A 44 0.45 -1.04 -6.28
N ALA A 45 -0.06 -0.25 -5.33
CA ALA A 45 -1.38 0.37 -5.44
C ALA A 45 -1.50 1.30 -6.67
N ASN A 46 -0.46 2.09 -6.96
CA ASN A 46 -0.44 2.94 -8.15
C ASN A 46 -0.35 2.14 -9.45
N LEU A 47 0.38 1.01 -9.46
CA LEU A 47 0.45 0.12 -10.62
C LEU A 47 -0.89 -0.57 -10.87
N GLU A 48 -1.57 -1.02 -9.82
CA GLU A 48 -2.90 -1.64 -9.96
C GLU A 48 -3.93 -0.62 -10.47
N ALA A 49 -3.96 0.59 -9.90
CA ALA A 49 -4.83 1.66 -10.40
C ALA A 49 -4.50 2.03 -11.85
N GLY A 50 -3.21 2.07 -12.22
CA GLY A 50 -2.76 2.33 -13.58
C GLY A 50 -3.18 1.24 -14.57
N ALA A 51 -3.15 -0.03 -14.17
CA ALA A 51 -3.56 -1.16 -15.02
C ALA A 51 -5.04 -1.06 -15.42
N GLU A 52 -5.91 -0.63 -14.52
CA GLU A 52 -7.33 -0.43 -14.82
C GLU A 52 -7.56 0.69 -15.83
N ILE A 53 -6.82 1.81 -15.72
CA ILE A 53 -6.87 2.90 -16.70
C ILE A 53 -6.49 2.37 -18.09
N PHE A 54 -5.44 1.56 -18.21
CA PHE A 54 -5.07 0.94 -19.49
C PHE A 54 -6.12 -0.04 -20.00
N ALA A 55 -6.74 -0.84 -19.12
CA ALA A 55 -7.82 -1.74 -19.48
C ALA A 55 -9.03 -0.97 -20.02
N PHE A 56 -9.37 0.17 -19.42
CA PHE A 56 -10.41 1.07 -19.91
C PHE A 56 -10.08 1.66 -21.28
N MET A 57 -8.86 2.17 -21.46
CA MET A 57 -8.41 2.70 -22.74
C MET A 57 -8.53 1.65 -23.85
N SER A 58 -8.15 0.40 -23.57
CA SER A 58 -8.28 -0.71 -24.50
C SER A 58 -9.75 -0.96 -24.89
N ARG A 59 -10.65 -1.09 -23.90
CA ARG A 59 -12.10 -1.24 -24.14
C ARG A 59 -12.65 -0.08 -24.97
N ARG A 60 -12.20 1.14 -24.68
CA ARG A 60 -12.68 2.35 -25.37
C ARG A 60 -12.20 2.42 -26.83
N MET A 61 -10.95 2.04 -27.08
CA MET A 61 -10.40 1.92 -28.43
C MET A 61 -11.17 0.87 -29.24
N GLN A 62 -11.46 -0.29 -28.65
CA GLN A 62 -12.26 -1.32 -29.29
C GLN A 62 -13.66 -0.81 -29.65
N ALA A 63 -14.37 -0.18 -28.70
CA ALA A 63 -15.70 0.38 -28.96
C ALA A 63 -15.69 1.44 -30.07
N GLN A 64 -14.62 2.23 -30.18
CA GLN A 64 -14.45 3.20 -31.26
C GLN A 64 -14.18 2.53 -32.61
N ALA A 65 -13.36 1.48 -32.64
CA ALA A 65 -13.14 0.68 -33.84
C ALA A 65 -14.44 0.01 -34.33
N ASP A 66 -15.21 -0.59 -33.43
CA ASP A 66 -16.49 -1.22 -33.73
C ASP A 66 -17.50 -0.19 -34.27
N PHE A 67 -17.54 1.01 -33.70
CA PHE A 67 -18.35 2.12 -34.21
C PHE A 67 -17.99 2.48 -35.64
N TRP A 68 -16.70 2.70 -35.94
CA TRP A 68 -16.26 3.02 -37.30
C TRP A 68 -16.56 1.89 -38.29
N GLN A 69 -16.40 0.64 -37.86
CA GLN A 69 -16.70 -0.52 -38.68
C GLN A 69 -18.20 -0.62 -38.99
N LYS A 70 -19.07 -0.35 -38.01
CA LYS A 70 -20.53 -0.29 -38.22
C LYS A 70 -20.89 0.88 -39.16
N LEU A 71 -20.32 2.05 -38.93
CA LEU A 71 -20.60 3.26 -39.70
C LEU A 71 -20.20 3.09 -41.18
N ALA A 72 -19.06 2.43 -41.46
CA ALA A 72 -18.60 2.15 -42.81
C ALA A 72 -19.55 1.23 -43.62
N LYS A 73 -20.44 0.50 -42.94
CA LYS A 73 -21.45 -0.39 -43.57
C LYS A 73 -22.80 0.29 -43.76
N CYS A 74 -22.97 1.53 -43.30
CA CYS A 74 -24.22 2.27 -43.48
C CYS A 74 -24.36 2.73 -44.93
N HIS A 75 -25.51 2.47 -45.54
CA HIS A 75 -25.84 2.94 -46.88
C HIS A 75 -26.89 4.07 -46.88
N ALA A 76 -27.48 4.38 -45.72
CA ALA A 76 -28.41 5.46 -45.51
C ALA A 76 -28.05 6.32 -44.29
N ALA A 77 -28.48 7.59 -44.30
CA ALA A 77 -28.25 8.52 -43.21
C ALA A 77 -28.95 8.09 -41.92
N GLU A 78 -30.12 7.46 -42.03
CA GLU A 78 -30.89 6.95 -40.89
C GLU A 78 -30.10 5.85 -40.14
N ASP A 79 -29.47 4.93 -40.87
CA ASP A 79 -28.63 3.88 -40.28
C ASP A 79 -27.43 4.47 -39.56
N ALA A 80 -26.78 5.47 -40.17
CA ALA A 80 -25.64 6.17 -39.56
C ALA A 80 -26.04 6.89 -38.26
N ILE A 81 -27.21 7.55 -38.24
CA ILE A 81 -27.75 8.20 -37.03
C ILE A 81 -28.05 7.15 -35.94
N CYS A 82 -28.60 6.00 -36.30
CA CYS A 82 -28.85 4.91 -35.36
C CYS A 82 -27.54 4.38 -34.74
N VAL A 83 -26.52 4.11 -35.57
CA VAL A 83 -25.20 3.65 -35.10
C VAL A 83 -24.51 4.70 -34.22
N GLN A 84 -24.60 5.98 -34.57
CA GLN A 84 -24.06 7.07 -33.77
C GLN A 84 -24.80 7.19 -32.42
N ARG A 85 -26.12 7.04 -32.40
CA ARG A 85 -26.91 7.05 -31.17
C ARG A 85 -26.53 5.88 -30.26
N GLU A 86 -26.43 4.67 -30.81
CA GLU A 86 -26.02 3.47 -30.06
C GLU A 86 -24.66 3.69 -29.37
N PHE A 87 -23.68 4.19 -30.13
CA PHE A 87 -22.35 4.52 -29.61
C PHE A 87 -22.40 5.60 -28.53
N ALA A 88 -23.15 6.68 -28.75
CA ALA A 88 -23.28 7.77 -27.79
C ALA A 88 -23.98 7.34 -26.49
N THR A 89 -24.97 6.45 -26.58
CA THR A 89 -25.63 5.88 -25.39
C THR A 89 -24.70 4.96 -24.61
N GLY A 90 -23.86 4.18 -25.30
CA GLY A 90 -22.84 3.34 -24.66
C GLY A 90 -21.82 4.17 -23.86
N LEU A 91 -21.41 5.33 -24.39
CA LEU A 91 -20.37 6.18 -23.79
C LEU A 91 -20.63 6.53 -22.33
N THR A 92 -21.80 7.10 -22.04
CA THR A 92 -22.10 7.56 -20.68
C THR A 92 -22.10 6.40 -19.70
N LYS A 93 -22.61 5.23 -20.11
CA LYS A 93 -22.63 4.03 -19.29
C LYS A 93 -21.21 3.54 -19.01
N ASP A 94 -20.37 3.47 -20.04
CA ASP A 94 -19.00 2.98 -19.92
C ASP A 94 -18.13 3.89 -19.04
N TYR A 95 -18.20 5.21 -19.22
CA TYR A 95 -17.47 6.16 -18.38
C TYR A 95 -17.95 6.18 -16.93
N THR A 96 -19.27 6.05 -16.71
CA THR A 96 -19.81 6.00 -15.34
C THR A 96 -19.38 4.73 -14.63
N ALA A 97 -19.48 3.58 -15.31
CA ALA A 97 -19.01 2.31 -14.77
C ALA A 97 -17.51 2.34 -14.44
N GLU A 98 -16.70 2.93 -15.32
CA GLU A 98 -15.26 3.07 -15.07
C GLU A 98 -14.96 3.99 -13.90
N ALA A 99 -15.63 5.14 -13.80
CA ALA A 99 -15.45 6.06 -12.68
C ALA A 99 -15.81 5.39 -11.34
N THR A 100 -16.89 4.61 -11.30
CA THR A 100 -17.26 3.81 -10.12
C THR A 100 -16.18 2.78 -9.79
N LEU A 101 -15.70 2.01 -10.77
CA LEU A 101 -14.66 0.99 -10.57
C LEU A 101 -13.37 1.59 -10.00
N ILE A 102 -12.89 2.69 -10.60
CA ILE A 102 -11.68 3.39 -10.16
C ILE A 102 -11.88 3.92 -8.74
N ALA A 103 -13.03 4.51 -8.43
CA ALA A 103 -13.34 5.01 -7.10
C ALA A 103 -13.35 3.90 -6.05
N GLU A 104 -13.99 2.77 -6.33
CA GLU A 104 -14.06 1.61 -5.44
C GLU A 104 -12.67 1.00 -5.19
N LYS A 105 -11.88 0.78 -6.24
CA LYS A 105 -10.52 0.25 -6.12
C LYS A 105 -9.60 1.21 -5.35
N THR A 106 -9.65 2.50 -5.66
CA THR A 106 -8.81 3.49 -4.98
C THR A 106 -9.19 3.61 -3.50
N ALA A 107 -10.49 3.61 -3.19
CA ALA A 107 -10.96 3.63 -1.80
C ALA A 107 -10.55 2.35 -1.05
N GLY A 108 -10.67 1.18 -1.69
CA GLY A 108 -10.23 -0.10 -1.13
C GLY A 108 -8.73 -0.13 -0.82
N LEU A 109 -7.90 0.28 -1.79
CA LEU A 109 -6.45 0.38 -1.63
C LEU A 109 -6.06 1.36 -0.51
N ALA A 110 -6.73 2.52 -0.43
CA ALA A 110 -6.50 3.49 0.63
C ALA A 110 -6.85 2.89 2.01
N GLN A 111 -8.02 2.27 2.13
CA GLN A 111 -8.47 1.63 3.37
C GLN A 111 -7.52 0.52 3.82
N GLU A 112 -7.09 -0.35 2.90
CA GLU A 112 -6.15 -1.43 3.19
C GLU A 112 -4.80 -0.90 3.64
N ASN A 113 -4.27 0.13 2.97
CA ASN A 113 -3.00 0.76 3.34
C ASN A 113 -3.07 1.40 4.73
N PHE A 114 -4.14 2.13 5.05
CA PHE A 114 -4.34 2.71 6.38
C PHE A 114 -4.48 1.65 7.47
N ARG A 115 -5.21 0.56 7.20
CA ARG A 115 -5.34 -0.58 8.13
C ARG A 115 -3.97 -1.19 8.44
N LYS A 116 -3.20 -1.54 7.41
CA LYS A 116 -1.86 -2.13 7.58
C LYS A 116 -0.90 -1.19 8.30
N LEU A 117 -0.95 0.12 8.03
CA LEU A 117 -0.16 1.12 8.77
C LEU A 117 -0.52 1.17 10.25
N THR A 118 -1.82 1.06 10.57
CA THR A 118 -2.29 1.04 11.96
C THR A 118 -1.80 -0.20 12.70
N GLU A 119 -1.94 -1.38 12.08
CA GLU A 119 -1.43 -2.65 12.61
C GLU A 119 0.09 -2.57 12.87
N GLN A 120 0.85 -2.02 11.92
CA GLN A 120 2.29 -1.83 12.10
C GLN A 120 2.64 -0.89 13.26
N MET A 121 1.86 0.19 13.48
CA MET A 121 2.08 1.09 14.61
C MET A 121 1.74 0.42 15.95
N GLU A 122 0.72 -0.43 15.99
CA GLU A 122 0.37 -1.19 17.19
C GLU A 122 1.46 -2.21 17.53
N ASP A 123 2.01 -2.91 16.55
CA ASP A 123 3.13 -3.85 16.73
C ASP A 123 4.38 -3.12 17.23
N VAL A 124 4.78 -2.00 16.61
CA VAL A 124 5.91 -1.17 17.06
C VAL A 124 5.70 -0.71 18.51
N ARG A 125 4.47 -0.30 18.85
CA ARG A 125 4.13 0.15 20.19
C ARG A 125 4.24 -0.99 21.20
N ALA A 126 3.73 -2.17 20.88
CA ALA A 126 3.81 -3.37 21.72
C ALA A 126 5.27 -3.80 21.93
N GLU A 127 6.08 -3.81 20.88
CA GLU A 127 7.53 -4.08 20.93
C GLU A 127 8.27 -3.05 21.80
N ALA A 128 7.95 -1.75 21.66
CA ALA A 128 8.55 -0.69 22.48
C ALA A 128 8.18 -0.80 23.97
N PHE A 129 6.94 -1.15 24.30
CA PHE A 129 6.52 -1.40 25.68
C PHE A 129 7.19 -2.63 26.28
N ALA A 130 7.39 -3.70 25.51
CA ALA A 130 8.14 -4.88 25.94
C ALA A 130 9.64 -4.60 26.15
N ALA A 131 10.20 -3.65 25.40
CA ALA A 131 11.60 -3.24 25.50
C ALA A 131 11.90 -2.26 26.65
N THR A 132 10.88 -1.67 27.30
CA THR A 132 11.08 -0.70 28.39
C THR A 132 11.07 -1.43 29.74
N PRO A 133 12.21 -1.59 30.45
CA PRO A 133 12.19 -2.17 31.77
C PRO A 133 11.61 -1.13 32.73
N VAL A 134 10.32 -1.25 33.06
CA VAL A 134 9.75 -0.52 34.20
C VAL A 134 10.38 -1.12 35.47
N LYS A 135 11.55 -0.60 35.87
CA LYS A 135 11.93 -0.67 37.28
C LYS A 135 10.98 0.27 38.02
N VAL A 136 9.82 -0.24 38.41
CA VAL A 136 9.08 0.34 39.53
C VAL A 136 10.00 0.14 40.73
N ALA A 137 10.78 1.16 41.04
CA ALA A 137 11.42 1.24 42.34
C ALA A 137 10.28 1.24 43.37
N GLN A 138 10.06 0.10 44.01
CA GLN A 138 9.34 0.06 45.28
C GLN A 138 10.15 0.92 46.24
N VAL A 139 9.68 2.15 46.46
CA VAL A 139 10.14 2.99 47.56
C VAL A 139 9.49 2.40 48.81
N ALA A 140 10.32 1.73 49.61
CA ALA A 140 10.01 1.32 50.98
C ALA A 140 9.94 2.52 51.92
#